data_AF-A0A7C4H0H6-F1
#
_entry.id   AF-A0A7C4H0H6-F1
#
_cell.length_a   1.000
_cell.length_b   1.000
_cell.length_c   1.000
_cell.angle_alpha   90.00
_cell.angle_beta   90.00
_cell.angle_gamma   90.00
#
_symmetry.space_group_name_H-M   'P 1'
#
loop_
_entity.id
_entity.type
_entity.pdbx_description
1 polymer ?
#
loop_
_entity_poly.entity_id
_entity_poly.type
_entity_poly.pdbx_seq_one_letter_code
_entity_poly.pdbx_strand_id
1 'polypeptide(L)'
;MRRALLGLLFLFFSWAAFGVETVVIVEEPSAAKAVDMIRTGALDLYGAGVTDPELLRRVRSELSCLPAYTAVWFLSLNPAGPILRDGKLNPFAIPAGREALNWLINREHIVQEFLGGAGLPQVLPLRPVFLDHARLA
;
A
#
# COMPACT_ATOMS: atom_id res chain seq x y z
N MET A 1 3.61 -30.37 49.43
CA MET A 1 2.72 -29.46 48.67
C MET A 1 3.54 -28.26 48.22
N ARG A 2 4.40 -28.31 47.19
CA ARG A 2 4.14 -28.50 45.74
C ARG A 2 3.25 -27.43 45.07
N ARG A 3 3.14 -26.22 45.63
CA ARG A 3 2.34 -25.12 45.02
C ARG A 3 3.02 -23.74 44.89
N ALA A 4 4.28 -23.57 45.29
CA ALA A 4 4.91 -22.24 45.27
C ALA A 4 5.84 -21.96 44.06
N LEU A 5 6.17 -22.96 43.24
CA LEU A 5 7.18 -22.80 42.17
C LEU A 5 6.60 -22.53 40.76
N LEU A 6 5.28 -22.59 40.57
CA LEU A 6 4.66 -22.43 39.25
C LEU A 6 4.27 -20.97 38.91
N GLY A 7 4.28 -20.07 39.89
CA GLY A 7 3.86 -18.67 39.70
C GLY A 7 4.95 -17.74 39.16
N LEU A 8 6.23 -18.13 39.24
CA LEU A 8 7.35 -17.27 38.82
C LEU A 8 7.77 -17.47 37.35
N LEU A 9 7.39 -18.58 36.72
CA LEU A 9 7.75 -18.85 35.31
C LEU A 9 6.79 -18.21 34.29
N PHE A 10 5.60 -17.78 34.70
CA PHE A 10 4.62 -17.16 33.79
C PHE A 10 4.78 -15.64 33.63
N LEU A 11 5.55 -14.97 34.51
CA LEU A 11 5.79 -13.52 34.43
C LEU A 11 7.02 -13.13 33.60
N PHE A 12 7.86 -14.09 33.21
CA PHE A 12 8.96 -13.86 32.26
C PHE A 12 8.59 -14.13 30.80
N PHE A 13 7.48 -14.83 30.55
CA PHE A 13 7.12 -15.28 29.21
C PHE A 13 6.46 -14.19 28.34
N SER A 14 6.02 -13.07 28.94
CA SER A 14 5.35 -12.00 28.19
C SER A 14 6.29 -10.94 27.63
N TRP A 15 7.58 -10.92 28.00
CA TRP A 15 8.55 -9.96 27.45
C TRP A 15 9.46 -10.57 26.37
N ALA A 16 9.58 -11.90 26.34
CA ALA A 16 10.43 -12.62 25.40
C ALA A 16 9.80 -12.86 24.01
N ALA A 17 8.57 -12.42 23.76
CA ALA A 17 7.90 -12.68 22.48
C ALA A 17 8.38 -11.79 21.32
N PHE A 18 9.00 -10.64 21.61
CA PHE A 18 9.35 -9.66 20.57
C PHE A 18 10.79 -9.14 20.60
N GLY A 19 11.58 -9.41 21.64
CA GLY A 19 13.00 -9.02 21.69
C GLY A 19 13.29 -7.50 21.58
N VAL A 20 12.25 -6.66 21.64
CA VAL A 20 12.33 -5.20 21.52
C VAL A 20 11.71 -4.58 22.77
N GLU A 21 12.47 -3.74 23.47
CA GLU A 21 12.02 -3.09 24.70
C GLU A 21 11.29 -1.76 24.43
N THR A 22 11.66 -1.05 23.36
CA THR A 22 11.11 0.27 23.02
C THR A 22 10.91 0.40 21.52
N VAL A 23 9.78 0.97 21.13
CA VAL A 23 9.50 1.39 19.74
C VAL A 23 9.43 2.90 19.71
N VAL A 24 10.27 3.53 18.89
CA VAL A 24 10.24 4.97 18.63
C VAL A 24 9.67 5.19 17.24
N ILE A 25 8.59 5.97 17.15
CA ILE A 25 7.96 6.32 15.88
C ILE A 25 8.37 7.74 15.53
N VAL A 26 8.95 7.90 14.34
CA VAL A 26 9.38 9.20 13.80
C VAL A 26 8.70 9.40 12.45
N GLU A 27 8.25 10.62 12.19
CA GLU A 27 7.77 11.01 10.88
C GLU A 27 8.95 11.37 9.97
N GLU A 28 9.07 10.66 8.85
CA GLU A 28 9.99 11.02 7.77
C GLU A 28 9.22 10.98 6.43
N PRO A 29 8.87 12.15 5.87
CA PRO A 29 8.07 12.22 4.65
C PRO A 29 8.86 11.86 3.39
N SER A 30 10.20 11.90 3.41
CA SER A 30 11.02 11.54 2.26
C SER A 30 11.45 10.08 2.29
N ALA A 31 10.93 9.29 1.36
CA ALA A 31 11.34 7.90 1.19
C ALA A 31 12.87 7.77 0.95
N ALA A 32 13.47 8.69 0.19
CA ALA A 32 14.92 8.67 -0.06
C ALA A 32 15.72 8.87 1.24
N LYS A 33 15.31 9.85 2.07
CA LYS A 33 15.96 10.10 3.35
C LYS A 33 15.75 8.94 4.32
N ALA A 34 14.55 8.36 4.37
CA ALA A 34 14.27 7.19 5.19
C ALA A 34 15.16 5.98 4.81
N VAL A 35 15.38 5.75 3.51
CA VAL A 35 16.28 4.70 3.03
C VAL A 35 17.73 4.96 3.48
N ASP A 36 18.21 6.21 3.44
CA ASP A 36 19.55 6.55 3.95
C ASP A 36 19.64 6.42 5.48
N MET A 37 18.56 6.75 6.20
CA MET A 37 18.48 6.50 7.64
C MET A 37 18.53 5.00 7.97
N ILE A 38 17.91 4.14 7.14
CA ILE A 38 18.05 2.68 7.30
C ILE A 38 19.51 2.24 7.09
N ARG A 39 20.18 2.73 6.05
CA ARG A 39 21.59 2.40 5.79
C ARG A 39 22.54 2.82 6.91
N THR A 40 22.24 3.94 7.56
CA THR A 40 23.06 4.49 8.65
C THR A 40 22.69 3.95 10.02
N GLY A 41 21.64 3.11 10.12
CA GLY A 41 21.13 2.58 11.39
C GLY A 41 20.32 3.58 12.22
N ALA A 42 19.92 4.71 11.63
CA ALA A 42 19.04 5.69 12.27
C ALA A 42 17.55 5.30 12.18
N LEU A 43 17.19 4.37 11.30
CA LEU A 43 15.87 3.73 11.23
C LEU A 43 16.03 2.23 11.04
N ASP A 44 15.21 1.43 11.72
CA ASP A 44 15.17 -0.02 11.49
C ASP A 44 14.12 -0.41 10.45
N LEU A 45 13.03 0.36 10.34
CA LEU A 45 11.89 0.07 9.49
C LEU A 45 11.28 1.34 8.89
N TYR A 46 10.90 1.27 7.61
CA TYR A 46 10.15 2.32 6.92
C TYR A 46 8.84 1.76 6.34
N GLY A 47 7.71 2.18 6.93
CA GLY A 47 6.39 1.61 6.64
C GLY A 47 5.57 2.34 5.57
N ALA A 48 5.96 3.56 5.17
CA ALA A 48 5.21 4.33 4.17
C ALA A 48 5.36 3.79 2.74
N GLY A 49 6.40 2.95 2.52
CA GLY A 49 6.67 2.33 1.22
C GLY A 49 7.48 3.21 0.28
N VAL A 50 7.99 2.60 -0.78
CA VAL A 50 8.79 3.27 -1.82
C VAL A 50 8.12 3.02 -3.17
N THR A 51 7.69 4.08 -3.85
CA THR A 51 7.04 4.02 -5.16
C THR A 51 7.86 4.66 -6.28
N ASP A 52 8.92 5.39 -5.94
CA ASP A 52 9.85 5.93 -6.92
C ASP A 52 10.63 4.78 -7.60
N PRO A 53 10.60 4.64 -8.93
CA PRO A 53 11.20 3.51 -9.64
C PRO A 53 12.70 3.34 -9.39
N GLU A 54 13.47 4.43 -9.43
CA GLU A 54 14.92 4.38 -9.25
C GLU A 54 15.31 4.05 -7.81
N LEU A 55 14.65 4.69 -6.84
CA LEU A 55 14.87 4.39 -5.43
C LEU A 55 14.46 2.94 -5.12
N LEU A 56 13.35 2.46 -5.68
CA LEU A 56 12.90 1.08 -5.48
C LEU A 56 13.91 0.07 -6.05
N ARG A 57 14.47 0.33 -7.23
CA ARG A 57 15.52 -0.51 -7.82
C ARG A 57 16.74 -0.59 -6.90
N ARG A 58 17.16 0.53 -6.33
CA ARG A 58 18.27 0.61 -5.37
C ARG A 58 17.97 -0.11 -4.05
N VAL A 59 16.77 0.06 -3.50
CA VAL A 59 16.34 -0.61 -2.27
C VAL A 59 16.34 -2.12 -2.45
N ARG A 60 15.81 -2.63 -3.58
CA ARG A 60 15.78 -4.08 -3.87
C ARG A 60 17.17 -4.72 -4.01
N SER A 61 18.19 -3.96 -4.40
CA SER A 61 19.56 -4.47 -4.50
C SER A 61 20.34 -4.44 -3.18
N GLU A 62 19.93 -3.61 -2.22
CA GLU A 62 20.73 -3.30 -1.04
C GLU A 62 20.05 -3.64 0.30
N LEU A 63 18.72 -3.68 0.34
CA LEU A 63 17.93 -3.80 1.57
C LEU A 63 16.86 -4.89 1.44
N SER A 64 16.49 -5.47 2.59
CA SER A 64 15.33 -6.36 2.67
C SER A 64 14.05 -5.53 2.54
N CYS A 65 13.19 -5.89 1.59
CA CYS A 65 11.90 -5.24 1.40
C CYS A 65 10.83 -6.29 1.05
N LEU A 66 9.59 -5.99 1.42
CA LEU A 66 8.42 -6.81 1.10
C LEU A 66 7.40 -5.97 0.35
N PRO A 67 6.71 -6.53 -0.67
CA PRO A 67 5.62 -5.83 -1.32
C PRO A 67 4.48 -5.58 -0.32
N ALA A 68 4.00 -4.35 -0.27
CA ALA A 68 2.88 -3.94 0.56
C ALA A 68 1.81 -3.27 -0.31
N TYR A 69 0.58 -3.77 -0.23
CA TYR A 69 -0.56 -3.28 -1.02
C TYR A 69 -1.51 -2.49 -0.12
N THR A 70 -1.03 -1.36 0.39
CA THR A 70 -1.71 -0.54 1.41
C THR A 70 -2.66 0.50 0.83
N ALA A 71 -2.52 0.84 -0.45
CA ALA A 71 -3.32 1.86 -1.11
C ALA A 71 -3.80 1.40 -2.50
N VAL A 72 -4.81 2.08 -3.01
CA VAL A 72 -5.33 1.93 -4.38
C VAL A 72 -5.48 3.33 -4.98
N TRP A 73 -5.02 3.50 -6.21
CA TRP A 73 -5.30 4.67 -7.02
C TRP A 73 -6.58 4.41 -7.82
N PHE A 74 -7.58 5.26 -7.68
CA PHE A 74 -8.83 5.14 -8.42
C PHE A 74 -9.33 6.52 -8.87
N LEU A 75 -9.98 6.53 -10.04
CA LEU A 75 -10.65 7.71 -10.55
C LEU A 75 -12.13 7.64 -10.18
N SER A 76 -12.57 8.57 -9.32
CA SER A 76 -13.99 8.72 -9.00
C SER A 76 -14.66 9.68 -9.97
N LEU A 77 -15.69 9.19 -10.66
CA LEU A 77 -16.46 9.97 -11.62
C LEU A 77 -17.80 10.36 -11.02
N ASN A 78 -18.18 11.63 -11.16
CA ASN A 78 -19.47 12.11 -10.68
C ASN A 78 -20.62 11.56 -11.57
N PRO A 79 -21.54 10.74 -11.03
CA PRO A 79 -22.64 10.19 -11.81
C PRO A 79 -23.87 11.12 -11.88
N ALA A 80 -23.86 12.29 -11.22
CA ALA A 80 -24.98 13.22 -11.24
C ALA A 80 -25.16 13.89 -12.60
N GLY A 81 -26.40 14.03 -13.08
CA GLY A 81 -26.70 14.62 -14.39
C GLY A 81 -27.97 14.01 -15.01
N PRO A 82 -28.08 13.94 -16.36
CA PRO A 82 -27.02 14.16 -17.35
C PRO A 82 -26.71 15.64 -17.62
N ILE A 83 -27.56 16.57 -17.20
CA ILE A 83 -27.30 18.01 -17.31
C ILE A 83 -26.91 18.56 -15.94
N LEU A 84 -25.80 19.29 -15.90
CA LEU A 84 -25.30 19.97 -14.71
C LEU A 84 -26.08 21.26 -14.44
N ARG A 85 -25.88 21.86 -13.27
CA ARG A 85 -26.55 23.13 -12.90
C ARG A 85 -26.22 24.29 -13.83
N ASP A 86 -25.07 24.25 -14.51
CA ASP A 86 -24.65 25.24 -15.49
C ASP A 86 -25.15 24.93 -16.92
N GLY A 87 -26.02 23.93 -17.08
CA GLY A 87 -26.61 23.55 -18.36
C GLY A 87 -25.74 22.64 -19.24
N LYS A 88 -24.52 22.30 -18.82
CA LYS A 88 -23.63 21.42 -19.59
C LYS A 88 -23.97 19.95 -19.42
N LEU A 89 -23.69 19.15 -20.45
CA LEU A 89 -23.77 17.70 -20.39
C LEU A 89 -22.62 17.13 -19.53
N ASN A 90 -22.96 16.26 -18.57
CA ASN A 90 -22.03 15.39 -17.88
C ASN A 90 -22.02 14.00 -18.56
N PRO A 91 -20.96 13.64 -19.29
CA PRO A 91 -20.87 12.33 -19.95
C PRO A 91 -20.79 11.17 -18.95
N PHE A 92 -20.36 11.43 -17.71
CA PHE A 92 -20.20 10.40 -16.68
C PHE A 92 -21.47 10.09 -15.91
N ALA A 93 -22.56 10.83 -16.13
CA ALA A 93 -23.90 10.42 -15.68
C ALA A 93 -24.35 9.13 -16.38
N ILE A 94 -23.89 8.92 -17.61
CA ILE A 94 -24.21 7.73 -18.43
C ILE A 94 -23.22 6.60 -18.07
N PRO A 95 -23.69 5.40 -17.69
CA PRO A 95 -22.81 4.27 -17.36
C PRO A 95 -21.80 3.93 -18.47
N ALA A 96 -22.23 3.91 -19.72
CA ALA A 96 -21.37 3.64 -20.87
C ALA A 96 -20.20 4.64 -21.00
N GLY A 97 -20.40 5.90 -20.60
CA GLY A 97 -19.33 6.91 -20.59
C GLY A 97 -18.25 6.58 -19.55
N ARG A 98 -18.65 6.08 -18.37
CA ARG A 98 -17.71 5.63 -17.33
C ARG A 98 -16.98 4.35 -17.73
N GLU A 99 -17.68 3.43 -18.37
CA GLU A 99 -17.08 2.19 -18.88
C GLU A 99 -16.07 2.47 -19.99
N ALA A 100 -16.41 3.31 -20.98
CA ALA A 100 -15.51 3.71 -22.05
C ALA A 100 -14.21 4.31 -21.50
N LEU A 101 -14.28 5.16 -20.47
CA LEU A 101 -13.08 5.70 -19.82
C LEU A 101 -12.21 4.61 -19.20
N ASN A 102 -12.81 3.58 -18.59
CA ASN A 102 -12.04 2.46 -18.02
C ASN A 102 -11.24 1.71 -19.08
N TRP A 103 -11.81 1.52 -20.28
CA TRP A 103 -11.13 0.88 -21.41
C TRP A 103 -9.98 1.72 -21.98
N LEU A 104 -10.04 3.05 -21.88
CA LEU A 104 -8.99 3.94 -22.37
C LEU A 104 -7.77 4.02 -21.44
N ILE A 105 -7.91 3.65 -20.16
CA ILE A 105 -6.82 3.71 -19.19
C ILE A 105 -5.95 2.46 -19.32
N ASN A 106 -4.76 2.61 -19.91
CA ASN A 106 -3.73 1.57 -19.93
C ASN A 106 -3.02 1.48 -18.57
N ARG A 107 -3.52 0.58 -17.71
CA ARG A 107 -3.05 0.43 -16.32
C ARG A 107 -1.70 -0.28 -16.25
N GLU A 108 -1.45 -1.20 -17.17
CA GLU A 108 -0.18 -1.90 -17.31
C GLU A 108 0.94 -0.88 -17.58
N HIS A 109 0.73 0.03 -18.53
CA HIS A 109 1.68 1.09 -18.83
C HIS A 109 1.91 2.02 -17.62
N ILE A 110 0.84 2.39 -16.90
CA ILE A 110 0.97 3.19 -15.67
C ILE A 110 1.87 2.47 -14.65
N VAL A 111 1.63 1.17 -14.42
CA VAL A 111 2.42 0.38 -13.46
C VAL A 111 3.87 0.26 -13.90
N GLN A 112 4.14 -0.01 -15.18
CA GLN A 112 5.52 -0.21 -15.65
C GLN A 112 6.30 1.11 -15.69
N GLU A 113 5.77 2.15 -16.33
CA GLU A 113 6.53 3.37 -16.60
C GLU A 113 6.55 4.35 -15.44
N PHE A 114 5.44 4.50 -14.71
CA PHE A 114 5.33 5.51 -13.65
C PHE A 114 5.63 4.93 -12.26
N LEU A 115 5.25 3.67 -12.04
CA LEU A 115 5.46 2.99 -10.74
C LEU A 115 6.65 2.04 -10.75
N GLY A 116 7.36 1.87 -11.87
CA GLY A 116 8.54 0.99 -11.94
C GLY A 116 8.22 -0.47 -11.62
N GLY A 117 7.00 -0.93 -11.95
CA GLY A 117 6.50 -2.25 -11.60
C GLY A 117 5.98 -2.39 -10.16
N ALA A 118 5.96 -1.32 -9.37
CA ALA A 118 5.52 -1.30 -7.97
C ALA A 118 3.99 -1.17 -7.81
N GLY A 119 3.24 -2.01 -8.51
CA GLY A 119 1.79 -1.98 -8.48
C GLY A 119 1.16 -3.15 -9.22
N LEU A 120 -0.17 -3.24 -9.13
CA LEU A 120 -0.96 -4.20 -9.89
C LEU A 120 -2.07 -3.46 -10.64
N PRO A 121 -2.25 -3.72 -11.94
CA PRO A 121 -3.41 -3.24 -12.68
C PRO A 121 -4.70 -3.70 -12.00
N GLN A 122 -5.64 -2.78 -11.81
CA GLN A 122 -6.93 -3.06 -11.18
C GLN A 122 -8.06 -2.39 -11.97
N VAL A 123 -8.99 -3.20 -12.46
CA VAL A 123 -10.18 -2.74 -13.21
C VAL A 123 -11.43 -2.77 -12.31
N LEU A 124 -11.58 -3.81 -11.50
CA LEU A 124 -12.72 -4.00 -10.62
C LEU A 124 -12.47 -3.40 -9.23
N PRO A 125 -13.54 -3.06 -8.47
CA PRO A 125 -13.40 -2.67 -7.07
C PRO A 125 -12.77 -3.75 -6.18
N LEU A 126 -12.87 -5.02 -6.60
CA LEU A 126 -12.24 -6.14 -5.92
C LEU A 126 -10.74 -6.13 -6.22
N ARG A 127 -9.90 -6.11 -5.18
CA ARG A 127 -8.45 -5.97 -5.37
C ARG A 127 -7.81 -7.31 -5.80
N PRO A 128 -6.90 -7.33 -6.78
CA PRO A 128 -6.21 -8.55 -7.23
C PRO A 128 -5.46 -9.32 -6.14
N VAL A 129 -5.10 -8.64 -5.05
CA VAL A 129 -4.34 -9.20 -3.92
C VAL A 129 -5.21 -9.98 -2.93
N PHE A 130 -6.53 -9.91 -3.07
CA PHE A 130 -7.46 -10.61 -2.19
C PHE A 130 -7.96 -11.91 -2.81
N LEU A 131 -8.19 -12.92 -1.96
CA LEU A 131 -8.64 -14.23 -2.39
C LEU A 131 -9.97 -14.18 -3.15
N ASP A 132 -10.87 -13.27 -2.77
CA ASP A 132 -12.17 -13.11 -3.42
C ASP A 132 -12.04 -12.68 -4.88
N HIS A 133 -10.98 -11.95 -5.25
CA HIS A 133 -10.73 -11.59 -6.65
C HIS A 133 -10.57 -12.83 -7.52
N ALA A 134 -9.83 -13.83 -7.05
CA ALA A 134 -9.67 -15.09 -7.78
C ALA A 134 -10.98 -15.87 -7.94
N ARG A 135 -12.01 -15.57 -7.14
CA ARG A 135 -13.30 -16.27 -7.14
C ARG A 135 -14.39 -15.52 -7.90
N LEU A 136 -14.36 -14.19 -7.91
CA LEU A 136 -15.48 -13.34 -8.31
C LEU A 136 -15.15 -12.38 -9.47
N ALA A 137 -13.88 -12.24 -9.86
CA ALA A 137 -13.43 -11.34 -10.91
C ALA A 137 -13.44 -11.99 -12.30
#